data_AF-A0A533VTY3-F1
#
_entry.id   AF-A0A533VTY3-F1
#
_cell.length_a   1.000
_cell.length_b   1.000
_cell.length_c   1.000
_cell.angle_alpha   90.00
_cell.angle_beta   90.00
_cell.angle_gamma   90.00
#
_symmetry.space_group_name_H-M   'P 1'
#
loop_
_entity.id
_entity.type
_entity.pdbx_description
1 polymer ?
#
loop_
_entity_poly.entity_id
_entity_poly.type
_entity_poly.pdbx_seq_one_letter_code
_entity_poly.pdbx_strand_id
1 'polypeptide(L)'
;MKARLKIVDKVIVPFSARPFLSRQGRPPDVKKGSYTFHGKVFSGSGRGAYYVGHPEYVKRFKELLGYEPFPGTLNVKLDSEEDIRERRRLRLRGEGLRIEEFHIAGERFSSVNCFKGRLENETIALLIVAITDYDDSVLELISPVYLREKLRLKDGSAVAPTIEYYLSR
;
A
#
# COMPACT_ATOMS: atom_id res chain seq x y z
N MET A 1 -14.71 -44.46 -0.10
CA MET A 1 -15.91 -43.88 0.52
C MET A 1 -15.57 -42.53 1.13
N LYS A 2 -16.36 -41.52 0.74
CA LYS A 2 -16.60 -40.19 1.32
C LYS A 2 -15.43 -39.19 1.47
N ALA A 3 -15.47 -38.26 0.53
CA ALA A 3 -14.93 -36.91 0.59
C ALA A 3 -15.41 -36.11 1.82
N ARG A 4 -14.62 -35.09 2.19
CA ARG A 4 -15.16 -33.83 2.70
C ARG A 4 -14.30 -32.67 2.18
N LEU A 5 -14.79 -32.04 1.11
CA LEU A 5 -14.39 -30.69 0.71
C LEU A 5 -15.01 -29.68 1.68
N LYS A 6 -14.26 -28.61 1.98
CA LYS A 6 -14.80 -27.24 2.01
C LYS A 6 -13.77 -26.30 1.39
N ILE A 7 -14.15 -25.71 0.25
CA ILE A 7 -13.51 -24.60 -0.43
C ILE A 7 -14.04 -23.30 0.20
N VAL A 8 -13.17 -22.31 0.37
CA VAL A 8 -13.55 -20.91 0.11
C VAL A 8 -12.33 -20.24 -0.50
N ASP A 9 -12.54 -19.70 -1.70
CA ASP A 9 -11.53 -19.19 -2.62
C ASP A 9 -10.61 -18.15 -1.96
N LYS A 10 -9.35 -18.54 -1.77
CA LYS A 10 -8.24 -17.61 -1.66
C LYS A 10 -7.27 -17.98 -2.76
N VAL A 11 -6.95 -17.03 -3.62
CA VAL A 11 -5.91 -17.18 -4.63
C VAL A 11 -4.61 -17.55 -3.91
N ILE A 12 -4.27 -18.84 -3.96
CA ILE A 12 -2.97 -19.36 -3.54
C ILE A 12 -2.01 -19.01 -4.69
N VAL A 13 -1.24 -17.95 -4.52
CA VAL A 13 -0.05 -17.72 -5.36
C VAL A 13 1.05 -18.70 -4.91
N PRO A 14 1.73 -19.38 -5.86
CA PRO A 14 2.64 -20.47 -5.54
C PRO A 14 3.85 -19.97 -4.75
N PHE A 15 4.18 -20.76 -3.73
CA PHE A 15 5.33 -20.63 -2.84
C PHE A 15 6.62 -20.99 -3.60
N SER A 16 7.11 -20.10 -4.47
CA SER A 16 8.45 -20.24 -5.08
C SER A 16 9.05 -18.92 -5.59
N ALA A 17 8.64 -17.76 -5.07
CA ALA A 17 9.41 -16.54 -5.24
C ALA A 17 10.47 -16.48 -4.12
N ARG A 18 11.75 -16.47 -4.53
CA ARG A 18 12.94 -16.33 -3.67
C ARG A 18 12.74 -15.28 -2.56
N PRO A 19 13.38 -15.41 -1.38
CA PRO A 19 13.25 -14.42 -0.31
C PRO A 19 13.75 -13.09 -0.85
N PHE A 20 12.83 -12.13 -0.97
CA PHE A 20 13.07 -10.81 -1.53
C PHE A 20 13.90 -10.01 -0.53
N LEU A 21 15.21 -10.22 -0.57
CA LEU A 21 16.21 -9.49 0.22
C LEU A 21 16.27 -8.04 -0.28
N SER A 22 15.43 -7.18 0.28
CA SER A 22 15.80 -5.76 0.37
C SER A 22 16.81 -5.65 1.51
N ARG A 23 18.05 -5.23 1.21
CA ARG A 23 19.01 -4.89 2.26
C ARG A 23 18.36 -3.80 3.12
N GLN A 24 18.26 -4.02 4.43
CA GLN A 24 17.85 -2.96 5.36
C GLN A 24 18.65 -1.68 5.04
N GLY A 25 17.95 -0.55 4.94
CA GLY A 25 18.58 0.76 5.10
C GLY A 25 19.03 1.53 3.86
N ARG A 26 18.50 1.29 2.65
CA ARG A 26 18.64 2.29 1.57
C ARG A 26 17.44 2.32 0.61
N PRO A 27 16.85 3.51 0.33
CA PRO A 27 15.96 3.68 -0.81
C PRO A 27 16.67 3.23 -2.10
N PRO A 28 15.98 2.60 -3.07
CA PRO A 28 16.54 2.46 -4.41
C PRO A 28 16.87 3.86 -4.97
N ASP A 29 18.15 4.09 -5.24
CA ASP A 29 18.78 5.42 -5.44
C ASP A 29 18.36 6.19 -6.73
N VAL A 30 17.33 5.81 -7.50
CA VAL A 30 16.85 6.60 -8.65
C VAL A 30 15.35 6.40 -8.93
N LYS A 31 14.56 7.49 -8.86
CA LYS A 31 13.19 7.53 -9.40
C LYS A 31 13.22 7.24 -10.91
N LYS A 32 12.52 6.20 -11.35
CA LYS A 32 12.41 5.83 -12.77
C LYS A 32 11.33 6.64 -13.48
N GLY A 33 10.21 6.85 -12.81
CA GLY A 33 9.04 7.51 -13.37
C GLY A 33 7.90 7.56 -12.36
N SER A 34 6.70 7.83 -12.86
CA SER A 34 5.49 7.83 -12.05
C SER A 34 4.27 7.43 -12.87
N TYR A 35 3.28 6.87 -12.19
CA TYR A 35 1.93 6.67 -12.71
C TYR A 35 1.00 7.69 -12.07
N THR A 36 0.09 8.27 -12.85
CA THR A 36 -1.04 9.04 -12.32
C THR A 36 -2.27 8.18 -12.45
N PHE A 37 -2.88 7.85 -11.32
CA PHE A 37 -4.09 7.05 -11.26
C PHE A 37 -5.31 7.95 -11.19
N HIS A 38 -6.46 7.46 -11.65
CA HIS A 38 -7.75 8.15 -11.49
C HIS A 38 -8.73 7.27 -10.74
N GLY A 39 -9.44 7.86 -9.79
CA GLY A 39 -10.40 7.11 -9.00
C GLY A 39 -11.22 7.95 -8.05
N LYS A 40 -12.06 7.27 -7.28
CA LYS A 40 -12.96 7.88 -6.30
C LYS A 40 -12.65 7.43 -4.89
N VAL A 41 -12.65 8.39 -3.98
CA VAL A 41 -12.51 8.14 -2.54
C VAL A 41 -13.70 7.33 -2.02
N PHE A 42 -13.46 6.37 -1.14
CA PHE A 42 -14.52 5.63 -0.45
C PHE A 42 -14.13 5.26 0.99
N SER A 43 -15.12 5.00 1.84
CA SER A 43 -14.90 4.51 3.21
C SER A 43 -14.73 2.98 3.23
N GLY A 44 -13.65 2.52 3.86
CA GLY A 44 -13.40 1.09 4.08
C GLY A 44 -13.86 0.57 5.45
N SER A 45 -13.35 -0.58 5.85
CA SER A 45 -13.65 -1.21 7.15
C SER A 45 -13.04 -0.51 8.37
N GLY A 46 -12.23 0.54 8.17
CA GLY A 46 -11.54 1.28 9.24
C GLY A 46 -10.27 0.60 9.78
N ARG A 47 -9.97 -0.65 9.37
CA ARG A 47 -8.82 -1.41 9.88
C ARG A 47 -7.46 -0.79 9.57
N GLY A 48 -7.37 0.02 8.50
CA GLY A 48 -6.15 0.75 8.15
C GLY A 48 -5.64 1.62 9.31
N ALA A 49 -6.53 2.22 10.10
CA ALA A 49 -6.15 3.05 11.25
C ALA A 49 -5.43 2.24 12.35
N TYR A 50 -5.86 1.00 12.60
CA TYR A 50 -5.21 0.12 13.57
C TYR A 50 -3.76 -0.18 13.20
N TYR A 51 -3.52 -0.60 11.95
CA TYR A 51 -2.18 -0.97 11.50
C TYR A 51 -1.28 0.25 11.28
N VAL A 52 -1.78 1.29 10.59
CA VAL A 52 -0.98 2.50 10.31
C VAL A 52 -0.65 3.26 11.59
N GLY A 53 -1.55 3.25 12.57
CA GLY A 53 -1.34 3.87 13.89
C GLY A 53 -0.56 3.02 14.89
N HIS A 54 -0.23 1.76 14.56
CA HIS A 54 0.50 0.89 15.49
C HIS A 54 1.93 1.44 15.72
N PRO A 55 2.41 1.59 16.97
CA PRO A 55 3.68 2.26 17.28
C PRO A 55 4.89 1.74 16.50
N GLU A 56 5.00 0.42 16.35
CA GLU A 56 6.09 -0.20 15.58
C GLU A 56 6.03 0.13 14.08
N TYR A 57 4.82 0.20 13.50
CA TYR A 57 4.68 0.63 12.10
C TYR A 57 4.97 2.13 11.95
N VAL A 58 4.47 2.97 12.85
CA VAL A 58 4.73 4.42 12.85
C VAL A 58 6.23 4.71 12.86
N LYS A 59 6.98 4.05 13.76
CA LYS A 59 8.44 4.17 13.82
C LYS A 59 9.09 3.84 12.47
N ARG A 60 8.72 2.71 11.85
CA ARG A 60 9.30 2.27 10.59
C ARG A 60 8.87 3.14 9.41
N PHE A 61 7.64 3.63 9.38
CA PHE A 61 7.21 4.63 8.40
C PHE A 61 8.02 5.91 8.51
N LYS A 62 8.31 6.38 9.73
CA LYS A 62 9.15 7.57 9.95
C LYS A 62 10.56 7.36 9.41
N GLU A 63 11.19 6.23 9.71
CA GLU A 63 12.53 5.87 9.21
C GLU A 63 12.55 5.73 7.68
N LEU A 64 11.49 5.17 7.09
CA LEU A 64 11.44 4.80 5.69
C LEU A 64 10.96 5.94 4.76
N LEU A 65 9.95 6.70 5.21
CA LEU A 65 9.27 7.75 4.44
C LEU A 65 9.68 9.17 4.86
N GLY A 66 10.28 9.32 6.05
CA GLY A 66 10.68 10.61 6.62
C GLY A 66 9.57 11.32 7.39
N TYR A 67 8.44 10.67 7.64
CA TYR A 67 7.32 11.24 8.38
C TYR A 67 6.50 10.17 9.12
N GLU A 68 5.82 10.59 10.18
CA GLU A 68 4.81 9.78 10.87
C GLU A 68 3.46 9.96 10.14
N PRO A 69 2.80 8.88 9.69
CA PRO A 69 1.52 9.01 9.01
C PRO A 69 0.38 9.30 10.00
N PHE A 70 -0.64 10.00 9.54
CA PHE A 70 -1.94 10.04 10.21
C PHE A 70 -2.48 8.59 10.35
N PRO A 71 -3.08 8.20 11.48
CA PRO A 71 -3.55 6.83 11.71
C PRO A 71 -4.79 6.52 10.86
N GLY A 72 -4.56 6.06 9.63
CA GLY A 72 -5.60 5.68 8.69
C GLY A 72 -5.10 5.59 7.26
N THR A 73 -5.96 5.10 6.37
CA THR A 73 -5.71 5.10 4.92
C THR A 73 -6.81 5.88 4.20
N LEU A 74 -6.42 6.63 3.18
CA LEU A 74 -7.35 7.12 2.16
C LEU A 74 -7.49 6.03 1.10
N ASN A 75 -8.68 5.46 1.00
CA ASN A 75 -8.96 4.43 0.00
C ASN A 75 -9.51 5.06 -1.27
N VAL A 76 -8.93 4.70 -2.42
CA VAL A 76 -9.33 5.18 -3.74
C VAL A 76 -9.67 4.00 -4.63
N LYS A 77 -10.91 3.92 -5.12
CA LYS A 77 -11.35 2.94 -6.10
C LYS A 77 -11.00 3.45 -7.49
N LEU A 78 -10.20 2.69 -8.25
CA LEU A 78 -9.74 3.07 -9.58
C LEU A 78 -10.88 3.00 -10.60
N ASP A 79 -10.90 3.97 -11.51
CA ASP A 79 -11.98 4.16 -12.48
C ASP A 79 -11.77 3.36 -13.79
N SER A 80 -10.54 2.92 -14.09
CA SER A 80 -10.20 2.30 -15.39
C SER A 80 -9.38 1.00 -15.28
N GLU A 81 -9.56 0.09 -16.23
CA GLU A 81 -8.76 -1.13 -16.34
C GLU A 81 -7.27 -0.86 -16.62
N GLU A 82 -6.95 0.29 -17.22
CA GLU A 82 -5.58 0.73 -17.42
C GLU A 82 -4.92 1.08 -16.07
N ASP A 83 -5.60 1.85 -15.23
CA ASP A 83 -5.13 2.18 -13.88
C ASP A 83 -4.94 0.92 -13.04
N ILE A 84 -5.90 -0.03 -13.09
CA ILE A 84 -5.81 -1.31 -12.38
C ILE A 84 -4.58 -2.11 -12.85
N ARG A 85 -4.29 -2.09 -14.16
CA ARG A 85 -3.12 -2.76 -14.74
C ARG A 85 -1.81 -2.13 -14.29
N GLU A 86 -1.71 -0.80 -14.25
CA GLU A 86 -0.51 -0.12 -13.77
C GLU A 86 -0.32 -0.30 -12.26
N ARG A 87 -1.39 -0.30 -11.48
CA ARG A 87 -1.34 -0.65 -10.05
C ARG A 87 -0.82 -2.08 -9.90
N ARG A 88 -1.35 -3.04 -10.65
CA ARG A 88 -0.86 -4.44 -10.63
C ARG A 88 0.63 -4.51 -10.97
N ARG A 89 1.10 -3.75 -11.95
CA ARG A 89 2.54 -3.66 -12.29
C ARG A 89 3.36 -3.16 -11.11
N LEU A 90 2.92 -2.12 -10.39
CA LEU A 90 3.61 -1.66 -9.17
C LEU A 90 3.74 -2.77 -8.13
N ARG A 91 2.66 -3.53 -7.89
CA ARG A 91 2.69 -4.68 -6.96
C ARG A 91 3.69 -5.76 -7.39
N LEU A 92 3.72 -6.09 -8.67
CA LEU A 92 4.57 -7.16 -9.20
C LEU A 92 6.04 -6.78 -9.33
N ARG A 93 6.38 -5.48 -9.38
CA ARG A 93 7.78 -5.03 -9.41
C ARG A 93 8.57 -5.48 -8.18
N GLY A 94 7.91 -5.65 -7.03
CA GLY A 94 8.57 -6.03 -5.77
C GLY A 94 9.47 -4.95 -5.17
N GLU A 95 9.94 -3.99 -5.97
CA GLU A 95 10.86 -2.93 -5.57
C GLU A 95 10.12 -1.70 -5.04
N GLY A 96 10.33 -1.42 -3.77
CA GLY A 96 9.80 -0.24 -3.13
C GLY A 96 10.48 -0.03 -1.79
N LEU A 97 10.03 1.00 -1.10
CA LEU A 97 10.43 1.25 0.27
C LEU A 97 9.72 0.20 1.14
N ARG A 98 10.46 -0.72 1.75
CA ARG A 98 9.88 -1.91 2.36
C ARG A 98 10.03 -1.93 3.87
N ILE A 99 8.92 -2.23 4.54
CA ILE A 99 8.88 -2.68 5.92
C ILE A 99 8.80 -4.21 5.89
N GLU A 100 9.81 -4.87 6.43
CA GLU A 100 9.80 -6.33 6.54
C GLU A 100 8.79 -6.81 7.60
N GLU A 101 8.35 -8.05 7.43
CA GLU A 101 7.51 -8.73 8.42
C GLU A 101 8.20 -8.78 9.79
N PHE A 102 7.40 -8.70 10.85
CA PHE A 102 7.88 -8.73 12.23
C PHE A 102 6.84 -9.36 13.15
N HIS A 103 7.28 -9.69 14.37
CA HIS A 103 6.43 -10.28 15.39
C HIS A 103 6.49 -9.46 16.69
N ILE A 104 5.34 -9.26 17.33
CA ILE A 104 5.22 -8.62 18.65
C ILE A 104 4.33 -9.50 19.51
N ALA A 105 4.82 -9.90 20.68
CA ALA A 105 4.04 -10.72 21.63
C ALA A 105 3.39 -11.97 21.00
N GLY A 106 4.04 -12.58 19.99
CA GLY A 106 3.53 -13.73 19.26
C GLY A 106 2.56 -13.42 18.10
N GLU A 107 2.13 -12.17 17.94
CA GLU A 107 1.34 -11.72 16.79
C GLU A 107 2.27 -11.38 15.61
N ARG A 108 1.88 -11.81 14.41
CA ARG A 108 2.63 -11.57 13.16
C ARG A 108 2.07 -10.35 12.42
N PHE A 109 2.95 -9.40 12.14
CA PHE A 109 2.65 -8.19 11.38
C PHE A 109 3.27 -8.28 9.98
N SER A 110 2.41 -8.25 8.96
CA SER A 110 2.83 -8.51 7.58
C SER A 110 3.76 -7.43 7.00
N SER A 111 4.59 -7.80 6.04
CA SER A 111 5.43 -6.85 5.34
C SER A 111 4.61 -5.85 4.52
N VAL A 112 5.13 -4.64 4.35
CA VAL A 112 4.48 -3.55 3.60
C VAL A 112 5.46 -2.96 2.60
N ASN A 113 5.08 -2.91 1.32
CA ASN A 113 5.80 -2.14 0.32
C ASN A 113 5.15 -0.77 0.16
N CYS A 114 5.97 0.28 0.19
CA CYS A 114 5.55 1.67 0.11
C CYS A 114 6.10 2.32 -1.16
N PHE A 115 5.24 3.06 -1.85
CA PHE A 115 5.63 3.88 -3.00
C PHE A 115 5.27 5.33 -2.72
N LYS A 116 6.28 6.21 -2.67
CA LYS A 116 6.07 7.65 -2.48
C LYS A 116 5.24 8.22 -3.63
N GLY A 117 4.48 9.27 -3.33
CA GLY A 117 3.67 9.96 -4.32
C GLY A 117 3.20 11.31 -3.84
N ARG A 118 2.35 11.94 -4.65
CA ARG A 118 1.62 13.15 -4.30
C ARG A 118 0.16 13.04 -4.66
N LEU A 119 -0.68 13.67 -3.85
CA LEU A 119 -2.06 13.98 -4.20
C LEU A 119 -2.22 15.50 -4.02
N GLU A 120 -2.39 16.20 -5.13
CA GLU A 120 -2.28 17.66 -5.17
C GLU A 120 -0.95 18.13 -4.54
N ASN A 121 -1.02 18.97 -3.50
CA ASN A 121 0.14 19.49 -2.77
C ASN A 121 0.57 18.60 -1.60
N GLU A 122 -0.15 17.52 -1.30
CA GLU A 122 0.11 16.68 -0.14
C GLU A 122 1.02 15.51 -0.48
N THR A 123 1.99 15.26 0.41
CA THR A 123 2.83 14.06 0.34
C THR A 123 2.01 12.84 0.72
N ILE A 124 2.12 11.79 -0.09
CA ILE A 124 1.46 10.50 0.18
C ILE A 124 2.43 9.34 -0.01
N ALA A 125 2.04 8.16 0.48
CA ALA A 125 2.60 6.90 0.03
C ALA A 125 1.48 5.87 -0.22
N LEU A 126 1.58 5.14 -1.32
CA LEU A 126 0.76 3.96 -1.58
C LEU A 126 1.30 2.77 -0.79
N LEU A 127 0.42 2.10 -0.06
CA LEU A 127 0.71 0.83 0.60
C LEU A 127 0.33 -0.35 -0.29
N ILE A 128 1.23 -1.33 -0.37
CA ILE A 128 0.97 -2.65 -0.92
C ILE A 128 1.27 -3.66 0.19
N VAL A 129 0.20 -4.18 0.78
CA VAL A 129 0.25 -5.15 1.88
C VAL A 129 -0.03 -6.56 1.38
N ALA A 130 0.54 -7.56 2.05
CA ALA A 130 0.30 -8.96 1.71
C ALA A 130 -1.13 -9.42 2.03
N ILE A 131 -1.77 -8.79 3.01
CA ILE A 131 -3.13 -9.11 3.47
C ILE A 131 -3.95 -7.82 3.48
N THR A 132 -4.89 -7.71 2.55
CA THR A 132 -5.84 -6.59 2.42
C THR A 132 -7.22 -7.13 2.06
N ASP A 133 -8.26 -6.33 2.30
CA ASP A 133 -9.64 -6.63 1.83
C ASP A 133 -9.82 -6.35 0.35
N TYR A 134 -8.86 -5.69 -0.30
CA TYR A 134 -9.01 -5.16 -1.64
C TYR A 134 -8.03 -5.76 -2.65
N ASP A 135 -8.47 -5.90 -3.90
CA ASP A 135 -7.63 -6.31 -5.01
C ASP A 135 -6.86 -5.11 -5.62
N ASP A 136 -6.32 -5.28 -6.82
CA ASP A 136 -5.55 -4.25 -7.51
C ASP A 136 -6.40 -3.04 -7.95
N SER A 137 -7.72 -3.06 -7.75
CA SER A 137 -8.62 -1.96 -8.07
C SER A 137 -8.71 -0.86 -7.01
N VAL A 138 -8.00 -1.02 -5.89
CA VAL A 138 -7.98 -0.04 -4.81
C VAL A 138 -6.55 0.40 -4.50
N LEU A 139 -6.39 1.71 -4.31
CA LEU A 139 -5.21 2.30 -3.69
C LEU A 139 -5.50 2.53 -2.20
N GLU A 140 -4.57 2.12 -1.34
CA GLU A 140 -4.56 2.44 0.09
C GLU A 140 -3.43 3.45 0.34
N LEU A 141 -3.79 4.72 0.54
CA LEU A 141 -2.83 5.82 0.63
C LEU A 141 -2.67 6.30 2.07
N ILE A 142 -1.43 6.54 2.51
CA ILE A 142 -1.11 7.20 3.78
C ILE A 142 -0.49 8.58 3.53
N SER A 143 -0.58 9.46 4.53
CA SER A 143 -0.04 10.82 4.48
C SER A 143 0.25 11.30 5.92
N PRO A 144 1.18 12.25 6.14
CA PRO A 144 1.37 12.88 7.44
C PRO A 144 0.14 13.64 7.96
N VAL A 145 -0.83 13.95 7.09
CA VAL A 145 -2.03 14.72 7.43
C VAL A 145 -3.30 13.93 7.14
N TYR A 146 -4.40 14.34 7.78
CA TYR A 146 -5.72 13.78 7.48
C TYR A 146 -6.24 14.33 6.14
N LEU A 147 -5.98 13.60 5.05
CA LEU A 147 -6.27 14.03 3.68
C LEU A 147 -7.73 14.43 3.43
N ARG A 148 -8.69 13.76 4.07
CA ARG A 148 -10.12 14.09 3.89
C ARG A 148 -10.45 15.49 4.39
N GLU A 149 -9.92 15.88 5.53
CA GLU A 149 -10.09 17.24 6.04
C GLU A 149 -9.26 18.23 5.23
N LYS A 150 -7.97 17.92 5.03
CA LYS A 150 -7.01 18.80 4.37
C LYS A 150 -7.43 19.19 2.95
N LEU A 151 -7.95 18.21 2.19
CA LEU A 151 -8.37 18.36 0.79
C LEU A 151 -9.90 18.40 0.64
N ARG A 152 -10.65 18.44 1.76
CA ARG A 152 -12.12 18.46 1.78
C ARG A 152 -12.78 17.32 0.98
N LEU A 153 -12.19 16.12 1.07
CA LEU A 153 -12.64 14.93 0.35
C LEU A 153 -13.76 14.22 1.11
N LYS A 154 -14.74 13.74 0.35
CA LYS A 154 -15.83 12.88 0.81
C LYS A 154 -15.87 11.62 -0.05
N ASP A 155 -16.71 10.66 0.34
CA ASP A 155 -16.94 9.50 -0.52
C ASP A 155 -17.51 9.94 -1.87
N GLY A 156 -16.97 9.35 -2.94
CA GLY A 156 -17.26 9.72 -4.32
C GLY A 156 -16.43 10.89 -4.86
N SER A 157 -15.62 11.59 -4.03
CA SER A 157 -14.69 12.61 -4.52
C SER A 157 -13.69 11.99 -5.50
N ALA A 158 -13.60 12.57 -6.70
CA ALA A 158 -12.59 12.19 -7.69
C ALA A 158 -11.21 12.71 -7.27
N VAL A 159 -10.19 11.87 -7.41
CA VAL A 159 -8.81 12.18 -7.06
C VAL A 159 -7.86 11.59 -8.11
N ALA A 160 -6.70 12.24 -8.27
CA ALA A 160 -5.68 11.83 -9.23
C ALA A 160 -4.28 11.72 -8.58
N PRO A 161 -4.03 10.70 -7.74
CA PRO A 161 -2.72 10.55 -7.09
C PRO A 161 -1.64 10.13 -8.09
N THR A 162 -0.48 10.79 -8.01
CA THR A 162 0.72 10.43 -8.76
C THR A 162 1.65 9.62 -7.86
N ILE A 163 1.97 8.39 -8.26
CA ILE A 163 2.80 7.44 -7.51
C ILE A 163 4.11 7.17 -8.26
N GLU A 164 5.22 7.31 -7.55
CA GLU A 164 6.57 7.12 -8.08
C GLU A 164 6.97 5.64 -8.08
N TYR A 165 7.74 5.23 -9.07
CA TYR A 165 8.36 3.90 -9.11
C TYR A 165 9.85 3.98 -9.44
N TYR A 166 10.59 2.96 -9.02
CA TYR A 166 12.04 2.92 -9.01
C TYR A 166 12.56 1.82 -9.95
N LEU A 167 13.83 1.90 -10.33
CA LEU A 167 14.52 0.84 -11.08
C LEU A 167 15.09 -0.22 -10.13
N SER A 168 14.98 -1.48 -10.52
CA SER A 168 15.86 -2.55 -10.07
C SER A 168 17.25 -2.30 -10.62
N ARG A 169 18.28 -2.60 -9.83
CA ARG A 169 19.56 -3.01 -10.40
C ARG A 169 19.54 -4.51 -10.58
#